data_AF-A0A8J3AZI7-F1
#
_entry.id   AF-A0A8J3AZI7-F1
#
_cell.length_a   1.000
_cell.length_b   1.000
_cell.length_c   1.000
_cell.angle_alpha   90.00
_cell.angle_beta   90.00
_cell.angle_gamma   90.00
#
_symmetry.space_group_name_H-M   'P 1'
#
loop_
_entity.id
_entity.type
_entity.pdbx_description
1 polymer ?
#
loop_
_entity_poly.entity_id
_entity_poly.type
_entity_poly.pdbx_seq_one_letter_code
_entity_poly.pdbx_strand_id
1 'polypeptide(L)'
;MSTPTAAESALSPAQIAQFEQDGYLVFRNMLDATACEGMLAVAQRQLQEAQQPLEYEAELGYAGAPRSLEAEGGRTIRRLRGAYDRDAVFHDWAEDPRVTGKLRQLLDEPVCLTLAHHNCVMTKHPQYGTATGWHRDIRYWSFTQPNLICVWLALGDEVASNGSLHFIPGSHRLQIAPDRLDDLLFLRPEHPENQALFKQGKAVELHRGDVVFFHSLLFHAAGVNTSDKVKTSVAFAYHGCSNQPLPNTRSSASGDVRIAD
;
A
#
# COMPACT_ATOMS: atom_id res chain seq x y z
N MET A 1 13.72 9.87 -14.50
CA MET A 1 13.22 10.97 -13.63
C MET A 1 14.35 11.96 -13.39
N SER A 2 14.07 13.24 -13.17
CA SER A 2 15.12 14.23 -12.85
C SER A 2 15.76 13.91 -11.49
N THR A 3 17.07 14.18 -11.33
CA THR A 3 17.75 14.00 -10.04
C THR A 3 17.11 14.90 -8.98
N PRO A 4 16.59 14.37 -7.87
CA PRO A 4 15.96 15.19 -6.85
C PRO A 4 16.98 15.99 -6.05
N THR A 5 16.53 17.13 -5.53
CA THR A 5 17.30 17.94 -4.59
C THR A 5 17.37 17.28 -3.22
N ALA A 6 18.38 17.63 -2.41
CA ALA A 6 18.48 17.14 -1.03
C ALA A 6 17.23 17.47 -0.19
N ALA A 7 16.58 18.61 -0.46
CA ALA A 7 15.35 19.00 0.22
C ALA A 7 14.17 18.09 -0.15
N GLU A 8 14.06 17.68 -1.42
CA GLU A 8 13.01 16.77 -1.88
C GLU A 8 13.19 15.36 -1.32
N SER A 9 14.43 14.95 -1.03
CA SER A 9 14.76 13.65 -0.45
C SER A 9 14.72 13.59 1.08
N ALA A 10 14.66 14.73 1.78
CA ALA A 10 14.72 14.76 3.24
C ALA A 10 13.36 15.03 3.92
N LEU A 11 13.19 14.50 5.12
CA LEU A 11 12.13 14.84 6.06
C LEU A 11 12.60 15.91 7.02
N SER A 12 11.71 16.86 7.30
CA SER A 12 11.85 17.78 8.43
C SER A 12 11.62 17.07 9.77
N PRO A 13 12.15 17.59 10.88
CA PRO A 13 11.85 17.07 12.22
C PRO A 13 10.34 17.02 12.52
N ALA A 14 9.57 17.99 12.03
CA ALA A 14 8.13 18.02 12.21
C ALA A 14 7.41 16.87 11.49
N GLN A 15 7.87 16.49 10.29
CA GLN A 15 7.31 15.35 9.57
C GLN A 15 7.68 14.02 10.26
N ILE A 16 8.89 13.88 10.78
CA ILE A 16 9.28 12.69 11.55
C ILE A 16 8.38 12.55 12.78
N ALA A 17 8.23 13.62 13.57
CA ALA A 17 7.35 13.63 14.74
C ALA A 17 5.88 13.33 14.37
N GLN A 18 5.40 13.86 13.24
CA GLN A 18 4.06 13.54 12.74
C GLN A 18 3.93 12.06 12.38
N PHE A 19 4.90 11.46 11.69
CA PHE A 19 4.85 10.03 11.37
C PHE A 19 4.86 9.18 12.65
N GLU A 20 5.67 9.53 13.64
CA GLU A 20 5.70 8.85 14.94
C GLU A 20 4.34 8.94 15.65
N GLN A 21 3.68 10.09 15.60
CA GLN A 21 2.39 10.37 16.25
C GLN A 21 1.19 9.78 15.49
N ASP A 22 1.14 9.90 14.18
CA ASP A 22 -0.04 9.57 13.38
C ASP A 22 0.11 8.26 12.61
N GLY A 23 1.34 7.82 12.36
CA GLY A 23 1.69 6.58 11.66
C GLY A 23 1.67 6.69 10.14
N TYR A 24 1.45 7.90 9.60
CA TYR A 24 1.50 8.16 8.16
C TYR A 24 1.93 9.59 7.83
N LEU A 25 2.39 9.79 6.59
CA LEU A 25 2.71 11.09 6.00
C LEU A 25 2.20 11.14 4.56
N VAL A 26 1.59 12.26 4.18
CA VAL A 26 1.17 12.52 2.80
C VAL A 26 2.11 13.54 2.17
N PHE A 27 2.67 13.21 1.02
CA PHE A 27 3.51 14.07 0.21
C PHE A 27 2.74 14.46 -1.05
N ARG A 28 2.56 15.77 -1.26
CA ARG A 28 1.81 16.28 -2.41
C ARG A 28 2.72 16.42 -3.62
N ASN A 29 2.24 15.98 -4.78
CA ASN A 29 2.93 16.11 -6.08
C ASN A 29 4.40 15.66 -6.02
N MET A 30 4.66 14.52 -5.36
CA MET A 30 6.02 13.97 -5.23
C MET A 30 6.52 13.42 -6.56
N LEU A 31 5.62 12.80 -7.33
CA LEU A 31 5.87 12.37 -8.70
C LEU A 31 5.08 13.25 -9.66
N ASP A 32 5.72 13.72 -10.72
CA ASP A 32 5.06 14.58 -11.69
C ASP A 32 4.01 13.83 -12.54
N ALA A 33 3.08 14.59 -13.11
CA ALA A 33 1.97 14.03 -13.88
C ALA A 33 2.43 13.22 -15.10
N THR A 34 3.51 13.64 -15.78
CA THR A 34 4.03 12.94 -16.97
C THR A 34 4.57 11.56 -16.60
N ALA A 35 5.35 11.47 -15.51
CA ALA A 35 5.84 10.19 -15.00
C ALA A 35 4.68 9.28 -14.53
N CYS A 36 3.68 9.85 -13.86
CA CYS A 36 2.47 9.11 -13.47
C CYS A 36 1.71 8.56 -14.69
N GLU A 37 1.58 9.34 -15.76
CA GLU A 37 0.92 8.92 -17.00
C GLU A 37 1.68 7.80 -17.70
N GLY A 38 3.02 7.86 -17.71
CA GLY A 38 3.87 6.76 -18.20
C GLY A 38 3.65 5.46 -17.43
N MET A 39 3.68 5.51 -16.09
CA MET A 39 3.40 4.35 -15.23
C MET A 39 1.98 3.81 -15.43
N LEU A 40 0.99 4.70 -15.54
CA LEU A 40 -0.40 4.32 -15.74
C LEU A 40 -0.61 3.65 -17.11
N ALA A 41 0.02 4.15 -18.17
CA ALA A 41 -0.05 3.54 -19.50
C ALA A 41 0.53 2.11 -19.51
N VAL A 42 1.67 1.89 -18.84
CA VAL A 42 2.23 0.55 -18.64
C VAL A 42 1.26 -0.34 -17.88
N ALA A 43 0.75 0.12 -16.73
CA ALA A 43 -0.21 -0.65 -15.93
C ALA A 43 -1.48 -1.01 -16.72
N GLN A 44 -2.05 -0.07 -17.47
CA GLN A 44 -3.26 -0.29 -18.27
C GLN A 44 -3.03 -1.32 -19.37
N ARG A 45 -1.91 -1.23 -20.09
CA ARG A 45 -1.53 -2.24 -21.08
C ARG A 45 -1.41 -3.62 -20.45
N GLN A 46 -0.69 -3.74 -19.33
CA GLN A 46 -0.48 -5.02 -18.65
C GLN A 46 -1.78 -5.60 -18.05
N LEU A 47 -2.70 -4.75 -17.60
CA LEU A 47 -4.05 -5.14 -17.18
C LEU A 47 -4.86 -5.69 -18.36
N GLN A 48 -4.84 -5.01 -19.51
CA GLN A 48 -5.54 -5.45 -20.72
C GLN A 48 -5.01 -6.78 -21.25
N GLU A 49 -3.69 -6.98 -21.19
CA GLU A 49 -3.01 -8.21 -21.59
C GLU A 49 -3.11 -9.33 -20.53
N ALA A 50 -3.68 -9.04 -19.35
CA ALA A 50 -3.70 -9.93 -18.19
C ALA A 50 -2.30 -10.54 -17.88
N GLN A 51 -1.26 -9.70 -17.97
CA GLN A 51 0.12 -10.14 -17.83
C GLN A 51 0.39 -10.66 -16.42
N GLN A 52 0.78 -11.93 -16.30
CA GLN A 52 1.12 -12.57 -15.04
C GLN A 52 2.42 -11.99 -14.41
N PRO A 53 2.59 -12.07 -13.08
CA PRO A 53 1.66 -12.64 -12.09
C PRO A 53 0.55 -11.67 -11.68
N LEU A 54 -0.68 -12.16 -11.61
CA LEU A 54 -1.88 -11.42 -11.18
C LEU A 54 -2.40 -11.92 -9.83
N GLU A 55 -3.33 -11.16 -9.27
CA GLU A 55 -4.27 -11.59 -8.24
C GLU A 55 -5.64 -10.99 -8.56
N TYR A 56 -6.67 -11.84 -8.57
CA TYR A 56 -8.04 -11.47 -8.89
C TYR A 56 -8.87 -11.24 -7.62
N GLU A 57 -9.98 -10.50 -7.74
CA GLU A 57 -10.91 -10.24 -6.64
C GLU A 57 -11.44 -11.54 -6.02
N ALA A 58 -11.70 -12.58 -6.81
CA ALA A 58 -12.19 -13.87 -6.32
C ALA A 58 -11.19 -14.62 -5.41
N GLU A 59 -9.90 -14.28 -5.48
CA GLU A 59 -8.84 -14.94 -4.70
C GLU A 59 -8.67 -14.32 -3.30
N LEU A 60 -9.30 -13.17 -3.04
CA LEU A 60 -9.09 -12.41 -1.80
C LEU A 60 -9.82 -13.01 -0.59
N GLY A 61 -10.94 -13.69 -0.82
CA GLY A 61 -11.85 -14.14 0.25
C GLY A 61 -12.54 -12.99 0.99
N TYR A 62 -12.52 -11.76 0.46
CA TYR A 62 -13.15 -10.60 1.10
C TYR A 62 -14.67 -10.66 0.99
N ALA A 63 -15.37 -10.02 1.93
CA ALA A 63 -16.81 -9.83 1.84
C ALA A 63 -17.17 -9.07 0.55
N GLY A 64 -18.07 -9.64 -0.25
CA GLY A 64 -18.48 -9.08 -1.54
C GLY A 64 -17.59 -9.48 -2.73
N ALA A 65 -16.52 -10.25 -2.50
CA ALA A 65 -15.72 -10.81 -3.59
C ALA A 65 -16.56 -11.81 -4.41
N PRO A 66 -16.32 -11.92 -5.72
CA PRO A 66 -16.87 -13.02 -6.52
C PRO A 66 -16.49 -14.38 -5.90
N ARG A 67 -17.40 -15.36 -6.00
CA ARG A 67 -17.25 -16.66 -5.31
C ARG A 67 -16.21 -17.59 -5.94
N SER A 68 -15.87 -17.38 -7.20
CA SER A 68 -14.86 -18.14 -7.93
C SER A 68 -14.38 -17.35 -9.16
N LEU A 69 -13.36 -17.85 -9.85
CA LEU A 69 -12.84 -17.25 -11.09
C LEU A 69 -13.85 -17.33 -12.25
N GLU A 70 -14.78 -18.27 -12.21
CA GLU A 70 -15.84 -18.48 -13.20
C GLU A 70 -17.08 -17.64 -12.93
N ALA A 71 -17.25 -17.13 -11.72
CA ALA A 71 -18.34 -16.23 -11.38
C ALA A 71 -18.21 -14.89 -12.12
N GLU A 72 -19.32 -14.16 -12.25
CA GLU A 72 -19.30 -12.82 -12.81
C GLU A 72 -18.37 -11.91 -11.99
N GLY A 73 -17.48 -11.20 -12.68
CA GLY A 73 -16.43 -10.40 -12.04
C GLY A 73 -15.30 -11.22 -11.41
N GLY A 74 -15.31 -12.55 -11.49
CA GLY A 74 -14.33 -13.44 -10.85
C GLY A 74 -12.89 -13.18 -11.25
N ARG A 75 -12.68 -12.75 -12.50
CA ARG A 75 -11.38 -12.36 -13.07
C ARG A 75 -11.13 -10.86 -13.07
N THR A 76 -11.87 -10.08 -12.28
CA THR A 76 -11.54 -8.68 -12.04
C THR A 76 -10.18 -8.62 -11.35
N ILE A 77 -9.19 -8.01 -12.00
CA ILE A 77 -7.82 -7.95 -11.49
C ILE A 77 -7.80 -7.01 -10.29
N ARG A 78 -7.31 -7.48 -9.15
CA ARG A 78 -7.07 -6.69 -7.94
C ARG A 78 -5.66 -6.12 -7.89
N ARG A 79 -4.67 -6.93 -8.32
CA ARG A 79 -3.25 -6.56 -8.29
C ARG A 79 -2.52 -7.09 -9.52
N LEU A 80 -1.71 -6.25 -10.14
CA LEU A 80 -0.55 -6.69 -10.92
C LEU A 80 0.60 -6.92 -9.92
N ARG A 81 0.94 -8.18 -9.62
CA ARG A 81 2.00 -8.50 -8.63
C ARG A 81 3.39 -8.41 -9.24
N GLY A 82 4.42 -8.18 -8.42
CA GLY A 82 5.81 -8.08 -8.85
C GLY A 82 6.12 -6.76 -9.58
N ALA A 83 5.56 -5.64 -9.13
CA ALA A 83 5.74 -4.33 -9.78
C ALA A 83 7.22 -3.99 -10.00
N TYR A 84 8.08 -4.29 -9.05
CA TYR A 84 9.52 -4.01 -9.12
C TYR A 84 10.19 -4.55 -10.39
N ASP A 85 9.83 -5.76 -10.83
CA ASP A 85 10.43 -6.42 -12.01
C ASP A 85 9.58 -6.29 -13.29
N ARG A 86 8.45 -5.59 -13.23
CA ARG A 86 7.49 -5.53 -14.34
C ARG A 86 7.89 -4.60 -15.47
N ASP A 87 8.51 -3.48 -15.13
CA ASP A 87 8.90 -2.42 -16.05
C ASP A 87 9.85 -1.45 -15.35
N ALA A 88 10.74 -0.81 -16.12
CA ALA A 88 11.68 0.19 -15.61
C ALA A 88 10.97 1.32 -14.87
N VAL A 89 9.77 1.72 -15.29
CA VAL A 89 9.04 2.82 -14.61
C VAL A 89 8.70 2.49 -13.15
N PHE A 90 8.42 1.22 -12.82
CA PHE A 90 8.13 0.81 -11.45
C PHE A 90 9.40 0.55 -10.65
N HIS A 91 10.41 -0.03 -11.29
CA HIS A 91 11.74 -0.22 -10.71
C HIS A 91 12.35 1.12 -10.29
N ASP A 92 12.44 2.07 -11.21
CA ASP A 92 13.01 3.40 -10.97
C ASP A 92 12.26 4.15 -9.86
N TRP A 93 10.93 3.95 -9.77
CA TRP A 93 10.13 4.54 -8.69
C TRP A 93 10.41 3.91 -7.34
N ALA A 94 10.58 2.58 -7.30
CA ALA A 94 10.87 1.86 -6.08
C ALA A 94 12.21 2.26 -5.46
N GLU A 95 13.18 2.67 -6.28
CA GLU A 95 14.50 3.12 -5.84
C GLU A 95 14.65 4.65 -5.79
N ASP A 96 13.59 5.41 -6.06
CA ASP A 96 13.67 6.87 -6.20
C ASP A 96 14.21 7.54 -4.92
N PRO A 97 15.25 8.41 -5.00
CA PRO A 97 15.83 9.04 -3.82
C PRO A 97 14.87 9.93 -3.02
N ARG A 98 13.75 10.40 -3.62
CA ARG A 98 12.69 11.12 -2.90
C ARG A 98 11.94 10.20 -1.93
N VAL A 99 11.89 8.91 -2.24
CA VAL A 99 11.28 7.87 -1.43
C VAL A 99 12.29 7.31 -0.44
N THR A 100 13.41 6.81 -0.96
CA THR A 100 14.37 6.02 -0.18
C THR A 100 15.12 6.88 0.86
N GLY A 101 15.44 8.13 0.52
CA GLY A 101 16.02 9.08 1.48
C GLY A 101 15.13 9.35 2.70
N LYS A 102 13.83 9.50 2.48
CA LYS A 102 12.84 9.71 3.56
C LYS A 102 12.64 8.44 4.39
N LEU A 103 12.60 7.28 3.74
CA LEU A 103 12.48 5.99 4.45
C LEU A 103 13.68 5.73 5.36
N ARG A 104 14.91 6.05 4.91
CA ARG A 104 16.11 5.96 5.77
C ARG A 104 15.98 6.80 7.02
N GLN A 105 15.39 8.00 6.94
CA GLN A 105 15.17 8.84 8.12
C GLN A 105 14.08 8.31 9.04
N LEU A 106 13.01 7.69 8.50
CA LEU A 106 11.94 7.12 9.33
C LEU A 106 12.35 5.81 10.01
N LEU A 107 13.21 5.03 9.37
CA LEU A 107 13.69 3.75 9.88
C LEU A 107 15.03 3.88 10.63
N ASP A 108 15.70 5.01 10.51
CA ASP A 108 17.02 5.32 11.09
C ASP A 108 18.13 4.33 10.69
N GLU A 109 18.05 3.79 9.47
CA GLU A 109 19.02 2.83 8.93
C GLU A 109 18.90 2.70 7.40
N PRO A 110 19.86 2.04 6.72
CA PRO A 110 19.70 1.63 5.32
C PRO A 110 18.45 0.77 5.12
N VAL A 111 17.78 0.96 3.99
CA VAL A 111 16.47 0.36 3.73
C VAL A 111 16.53 -0.73 2.68
N CYS A 112 15.66 -1.70 2.86
CA CYS A 112 15.45 -2.84 2.00
C CYS A 112 13.97 -2.83 1.55
N LEU A 113 13.70 -3.10 0.27
CA LEU A 113 12.35 -3.31 -0.26
C LEU A 113 12.04 -4.80 -0.20
N THR A 114 10.89 -5.18 0.36
CA THR A 114 10.48 -6.59 0.34
C THR A 114 9.74 -6.94 -0.95
N LEU A 115 10.09 -8.07 -1.57
CA LEU A 115 9.38 -8.56 -2.76
C LEU A 115 8.13 -9.37 -2.40
N ALA A 116 7.91 -9.66 -1.12
CA ALA A 116 6.73 -10.36 -0.62
C ALA A 116 5.55 -9.39 -0.45
N HIS A 117 4.44 -9.57 -1.19
CA HIS A 117 3.27 -8.66 -1.15
C HIS A 117 3.66 -7.19 -1.39
N HIS A 118 2.70 -6.25 -1.39
CA HIS A 118 2.87 -4.80 -1.64
C HIS A 118 4.16 -4.46 -2.38
N ASN A 119 4.21 -5.03 -3.57
CA ASN A 119 5.20 -4.94 -4.64
C ASN A 119 4.31 -5.14 -5.87
N CYS A 120 3.40 -4.21 -6.08
CA CYS A 120 2.30 -4.39 -7.00
C CYS A 120 1.69 -3.07 -7.45
N VAL A 121 1.08 -3.11 -8.63
CA VAL A 121 0.08 -2.12 -9.02
C VAL A 121 -1.27 -2.59 -8.47
N MET A 122 -1.90 -1.79 -7.64
CA MET A 122 -3.21 -2.04 -7.07
C MET A 122 -4.30 -1.37 -7.89
N THR A 123 -5.41 -2.08 -8.08
CA THR A 123 -6.59 -1.57 -8.78
C THR A 123 -7.82 -1.62 -7.88
N LYS A 124 -8.73 -0.68 -8.11
CA LYS A 124 -10.11 -0.72 -7.62
C LYS A 124 -11.02 -0.49 -8.81
N HIS A 125 -11.56 -1.57 -9.36
CA HIS A 125 -12.44 -1.51 -10.52
C HIS A 125 -13.85 -1.01 -10.13
N PRO A 126 -14.52 -0.26 -11.02
CA PRO A 126 -15.97 -0.10 -10.97
C PRO A 126 -16.62 -1.48 -11.02
N GLN A 127 -17.51 -1.76 -10.08
CA GLN A 127 -18.17 -3.08 -9.93
C GLN A 127 -17.16 -4.20 -9.62
N TYR A 128 -17.56 -5.14 -8.74
CA TYR A 128 -16.72 -6.26 -8.26
C TYR A 128 -15.47 -5.88 -7.45
N GLY A 129 -14.99 -4.63 -7.54
CA GLY A 129 -13.94 -4.07 -6.70
C GLY A 129 -14.35 -4.04 -5.24
N THR A 130 -13.86 -4.99 -4.45
CA THR A 130 -14.29 -5.15 -3.05
C THR A 130 -13.77 -4.02 -2.15
N ALA A 131 -14.53 -3.67 -1.11
CA ALA A 131 -14.00 -2.88 -0.01
C ALA A 131 -12.90 -3.66 0.71
N THR A 132 -11.94 -2.94 1.28
CA THR A 132 -10.92 -3.52 2.16
C THR A 132 -11.21 -3.07 3.57
N GLY A 133 -11.51 -4.02 4.47
CA GLY A 133 -11.83 -3.73 5.86
C GLY A 133 -10.66 -3.09 6.62
N TRP A 134 -10.93 -2.60 7.82
CA TRP A 134 -9.90 -2.05 8.70
C TRP A 134 -8.90 -3.14 9.10
N HIS A 135 -7.66 -3.03 8.63
CA HIS A 135 -6.59 -3.99 8.90
C HIS A 135 -5.25 -3.29 9.09
N ARG A 136 -4.27 -4.08 9.51
CA ARG A 136 -2.85 -3.74 9.53
C ARG A 136 -2.15 -4.57 8.47
N ASP A 137 -1.26 -3.96 7.71
CA ASP A 137 -0.54 -4.66 6.65
C ASP A 137 0.43 -5.73 7.17
N ILE A 138 0.85 -5.65 8.45
CA ILE A 138 1.73 -6.67 9.04
C ILE A 138 1.19 -8.10 8.88
N ARG A 139 -0.12 -8.28 8.71
CA ARG A 139 -0.75 -9.58 8.40
C ARG A 139 -0.17 -10.27 7.16
N TYR A 140 0.43 -9.52 6.24
CA TYR A 140 0.99 -10.04 4.99
C TYR A 140 2.45 -10.48 5.13
N TRP A 141 3.11 -10.15 6.24
CA TRP A 141 4.54 -10.33 6.38
C TRP A 141 4.91 -11.00 7.69
N SER A 142 6.10 -11.57 7.72
CA SER A 142 6.66 -12.20 8.90
C SER A 142 8.11 -11.78 9.03
N PHE A 143 8.35 -10.78 9.87
CA PHE A 143 9.66 -10.17 10.14
C PHE A 143 9.96 -10.24 11.63
N THR A 144 11.23 -10.09 12.01
CA THR A 144 11.64 -10.06 13.42
C THR A 144 10.99 -8.91 14.19
N GLN A 145 10.68 -7.81 13.49
CA GLN A 145 9.92 -6.69 14.02
C GLN A 145 8.77 -6.32 13.07
N PRO A 146 7.60 -5.92 13.59
CA PRO A 146 6.49 -5.46 12.77
C PRO A 146 6.69 -4.02 12.25
N ASN A 147 7.93 -3.61 11.99
CA ASN A 147 8.30 -2.27 11.55
C ASN A 147 8.61 -2.26 10.04
N LEU A 148 7.57 -2.01 9.25
CA LEU A 148 7.67 -1.80 7.81
C LEU A 148 6.87 -0.56 7.44
N ILE A 149 7.24 0.08 6.35
CA ILE A 149 6.56 1.26 5.81
C ILE A 149 6.06 0.92 4.41
N CYS A 150 4.75 1.05 4.22
CA CYS A 150 4.12 0.97 2.92
C CYS A 150 4.16 2.35 2.25
N VAL A 151 4.61 2.37 1.00
CA VAL A 151 4.64 3.55 0.12
C VAL A 151 3.59 3.35 -0.96
N TRP A 152 2.59 4.21 -0.96
CA TRP A 152 1.46 4.19 -1.88
C TRP A 152 1.47 5.43 -2.76
N LEU A 153 1.73 5.25 -4.05
CA LEU A 153 1.69 6.29 -5.06
C LEU A 153 0.34 6.25 -5.79
N ALA A 154 -0.36 7.37 -5.81
CA ALA A 154 -1.59 7.54 -6.57
C ALA A 154 -1.29 7.86 -8.06
N LEU A 155 -1.68 7.00 -9.00
CA LEU A 155 -1.54 7.26 -10.44
C LEU A 155 -2.72 8.05 -11.04
N GLY A 156 -3.77 8.26 -10.24
CA GLY A 156 -4.92 9.11 -10.51
C GLY A 156 -5.51 9.60 -9.21
N ASP A 157 -6.53 10.44 -9.28
CA ASP A 157 -7.16 10.98 -8.08
C ASP A 157 -7.84 9.85 -7.28
N GLU A 158 -7.63 9.86 -5.97
CA GLU A 158 -8.24 8.95 -5.01
C GLU A 158 -9.15 9.75 -4.08
N VAL A 159 -10.44 9.54 -4.23
CA VAL A 159 -11.50 10.24 -3.51
C VAL A 159 -12.47 9.22 -2.90
N ALA A 160 -13.33 9.67 -1.99
CA ALA A 160 -14.26 8.77 -1.31
C ALA A 160 -15.10 7.90 -2.27
N SER A 161 -15.54 8.46 -3.40
CA SER A 161 -16.37 7.78 -4.39
C SER A 161 -15.67 6.69 -5.22
N ASN A 162 -14.32 6.67 -5.26
CA ASN A 162 -13.57 5.66 -6.01
C ASN A 162 -12.75 4.71 -5.12
N GLY A 163 -13.04 4.72 -3.82
CA GLY A 163 -12.44 3.82 -2.83
C GLY A 163 -11.09 4.31 -2.31
N SER A 164 -10.99 5.59 -1.96
CA SER A 164 -9.83 6.16 -1.27
C SER A 164 -9.50 5.43 0.03
N LEU A 165 -8.23 5.55 0.44
CA LEU A 165 -7.76 5.05 1.72
C LEU A 165 -8.36 5.82 2.89
N HIS A 166 -8.54 5.13 4.00
CA HIS A 166 -8.87 5.72 5.29
C HIS A 166 -7.85 5.23 6.32
N PHE A 167 -7.42 6.12 7.23
CA PHE A 167 -6.54 5.78 8.34
C PHE A 167 -7.20 6.07 9.68
N ILE A 168 -6.85 5.31 10.72
CA ILE A 168 -7.08 5.72 12.11
C ILE A 168 -5.74 6.25 12.63
N PRO A 169 -5.54 7.58 12.71
CA PRO A 169 -4.26 8.16 13.12
C PRO A 169 -3.80 7.65 14.49
N GLY A 170 -2.52 7.34 14.62
CA GLY A 170 -1.89 6.86 15.86
C GLY A 170 -2.21 5.41 16.21
N SER A 171 -3.02 4.72 15.39
CA SER A 171 -3.44 3.36 15.69
C SER A 171 -2.34 2.32 15.53
N HIS A 172 -1.19 2.65 14.92
CA HIS A 172 -0.01 1.78 14.85
C HIS A 172 0.59 1.44 16.22
N ARG A 173 0.34 2.27 17.23
CA ARG A 173 0.78 2.02 18.61
C ARG A 173 -0.21 1.21 19.44
N LEU A 174 -1.41 0.93 18.93
CA LEU A 174 -2.44 0.26 19.71
C LEU A 174 -2.18 -1.24 19.79
N GLN A 175 -2.49 -1.83 20.94
CA GLN A 175 -2.64 -3.27 21.08
C GLN A 175 -4.12 -3.61 20.90
N ILE A 176 -4.41 -4.67 20.16
CA ILE A 176 -5.76 -5.12 19.86
C ILE A 176 -5.90 -6.56 20.34
N ALA A 177 -6.95 -6.81 21.10
CA ALA A 177 -7.28 -8.16 21.55
C ALA A 177 -7.69 -9.04 20.36
N PRO A 178 -7.29 -10.33 20.30
CA PRO A 178 -7.54 -11.19 19.15
C PRO A 178 -9.03 -11.34 18.78
N ASP A 179 -9.94 -11.30 19.76
CA ASP A 179 -11.39 -11.41 19.57
C ASP A 179 -12.01 -10.21 18.83
N ARG A 180 -11.28 -9.08 18.76
CA ARG A 180 -11.68 -7.92 17.96
C ARG A 180 -11.43 -8.09 16.47
N LEU A 181 -10.75 -9.16 16.06
CA LEU A 181 -10.34 -9.44 14.69
C LEU A 181 -11.08 -10.66 14.12
N ASP A 182 -11.43 -10.62 12.84
CA ASP A 182 -11.94 -11.79 12.11
C ASP A 182 -10.80 -12.74 11.67
N ASP A 183 -11.15 -13.83 10.99
CA ASP A 183 -10.17 -14.84 10.55
C ASP A 183 -9.20 -14.29 9.50
N LEU A 184 -9.57 -13.20 8.84
CA LEU A 184 -8.72 -12.44 7.93
C LEU A 184 -8.02 -11.28 8.64
N LEU A 185 -8.06 -11.18 9.96
CA LEU A 185 -7.43 -10.12 10.73
C LEU A 185 -7.95 -8.70 10.38
N PHE A 186 -9.19 -8.59 9.93
CA PHE A 186 -9.91 -7.31 9.88
C PHE A 186 -10.58 -7.02 11.23
N LEU A 187 -10.71 -5.75 11.60
CA LEU A 187 -11.53 -5.37 12.76
C LEU A 187 -12.99 -5.74 12.52
N ARG A 188 -13.54 -6.58 13.40
CA ARG A 188 -14.95 -6.98 13.42
C ARG A 188 -15.88 -5.78 13.60
N PRO A 189 -16.77 -5.47 12.64
CA PRO A 189 -17.67 -4.34 12.77
C PRO A 189 -18.65 -4.45 13.94
N GLU A 190 -19.05 -5.66 14.31
CA GLU A 190 -19.98 -5.93 15.40
C GLU A 190 -19.37 -5.68 16.80
N HIS A 191 -18.04 -5.61 16.91
CA HIS A 191 -17.38 -5.44 18.21
C HIS A 191 -17.51 -3.98 18.71
N PRO A 192 -18.07 -3.73 19.92
CA PRO A 192 -18.32 -2.38 20.41
C PRO A 192 -17.08 -1.46 20.46
N GLU A 193 -15.93 -1.99 20.88
CA GLU A 193 -14.69 -1.20 20.90
C GLU A 193 -14.17 -0.84 19.49
N ASN A 194 -14.49 -1.64 18.47
CA ASN A 194 -14.10 -1.32 17.09
C ASN A 194 -14.92 -0.15 16.55
N GLN A 195 -16.19 -0.03 16.95
CA GLN A 195 -17.03 1.12 16.59
C GLN A 195 -16.44 2.45 17.06
N ALA A 196 -15.81 2.48 18.24
CA ALA A 196 -15.11 3.67 18.73
C ALA A 196 -13.85 4.00 17.91
N LEU A 197 -13.14 3.00 17.41
CA LEU A 197 -12.00 3.20 16.51
C LEU A 197 -12.46 3.68 15.13
N PHE A 198 -13.53 3.12 14.57
CA PHE A 198 -14.02 3.49 13.24
C PHE A 198 -14.43 4.96 13.14
N LYS A 199 -14.99 5.52 14.22
CA LYS A 199 -15.32 6.96 14.32
C LYS A 199 -14.10 7.88 14.25
N GLN A 200 -12.90 7.35 14.51
CA GLN A 200 -11.65 8.10 14.41
C GLN A 200 -11.05 8.03 13.00
N GLY A 201 -11.60 7.17 12.13
CA GLY A 201 -11.17 7.03 10.75
C GLY A 201 -11.22 8.35 9.98
N LYS A 202 -10.14 8.66 9.25
CA LYS A 202 -10.00 9.83 8.40
C LYS A 202 -9.77 9.37 6.97
N ALA A 203 -10.57 9.88 6.04
CA ALA A 203 -10.33 9.70 4.62
C ALA A 203 -9.02 10.40 4.22
N VAL A 204 -8.26 9.77 3.34
CA VAL A 204 -7.08 10.35 2.72
C VAL A 204 -7.35 10.53 1.24
N GLU A 205 -7.60 11.77 0.87
CA GLU A 205 -7.71 12.16 -0.54
C GLU A 205 -6.33 12.42 -1.11
N LEU A 206 -6.06 11.81 -2.26
CA LEU A 206 -4.81 11.91 -3.01
C LEU A 206 -5.14 12.39 -4.41
N HIS A 207 -4.33 13.30 -4.95
CA HIS A 207 -4.33 13.58 -6.39
C HIS A 207 -3.28 12.71 -7.07
N ARG A 208 -3.35 12.61 -8.40
CA ARG A 208 -2.26 12.02 -9.19
C ARG A 208 -0.90 12.59 -8.76
N GLY A 209 0.06 11.70 -8.51
CA GLY A 209 1.41 12.07 -8.10
C GLY A 209 1.59 12.31 -6.61
N ASP A 210 0.51 12.33 -5.84
CA ASP A 210 0.58 12.30 -4.38
C ASP A 210 1.00 10.92 -3.91
N VAL A 211 1.74 10.90 -2.81
CA VAL A 211 2.27 9.69 -2.20
C VAL A 211 1.93 9.69 -0.73
N VAL A 212 1.51 8.55 -0.20
CA VAL A 212 1.37 8.35 1.24
C VAL A 212 2.30 7.26 1.72
N PHE A 213 3.05 7.56 2.77
CA PHE A 213 3.79 6.57 3.54
C PHE A 213 2.99 6.24 4.77
N PHE A 214 2.84 4.96 5.10
CA PHE A 214 2.17 4.56 6.34
C PHE A 214 2.80 3.31 6.94
N HIS A 215 2.83 3.28 8.27
CA HIS A 215 3.38 2.16 9.01
C HIS A 215 2.52 0.91 8.85
N SER A 216 3.15 -0.25 8.76
CA SER A 216 2.50 -1.58 8.66
C SER A 216 1.52 -1.93 9.78
N LEU A 217 1.56 -1.23 10.91
CA LEU A 217 0.65 -1.39 12.04
C LEU A 217 -0.48 -0.36 12.06
N LEU A 218 -0.46 0.63 11.16
CA LEU A 218 -1.53 1.61 11.07
C LEU A 218 -2.80 0.93 10.56
N PHE A 219 -3.89 1.04 11.33
CA PHE A 219 -5.18 0.58 10.83
C PHE A 219 -5.62 1.45 9.67
N HIS A 220 -5.89 0.76 8.56
CA HIS A 220 -6.35 1.39 7.35
C HIS A 220 -7.41 0.54 6.65
N ALA A 221 -8.25 1.21 5.87
CA ALA A 221 -9.33 0.61 5.11
C ALA A 221 -9.44 1.30 3.74
N ALA A 222 -10.17 0.70 2.81
CA ALA A 222 -10.46 1.30 1.51
C ALA A 222 -11.91 1.02 1.09
N GLY A 223 -12.60 2.04 0.60
CA GLY A 223 -13.97 1.90 0.11
C GLY A 223 -14.11 1.06 -1.16
N VAL A 224 -15.35 0.88 -1.59
CA VAL A 224 -15.68 0.42 -2.95
C VAL A 224 -15.51 1.57 -3.95
N ASN A 225 -15.39 1.23 -5.23
CA ASN A 225 -15.41 2.22 -6.30
C ASN A 225 -16.79 2.26 -6.95
N THR A 226 -17.50 3.39 -6.76
CA THR A 226 -18.81 3.66 -7.36
C THR A 226 -18.73 4.61 -8.56
N SER A 227 -17.51 4.99 -8.97
CA SER A 227 -17.28 5.76 -10.20
C SER A 227 -17.27 4.84 -11.44
N ASP A 228 -17.00 5.41 -12.61
CA ASP A 228 -16.91 4.73 -13.90
C ASP A 228 -15.47 4.39 -14.34
N LYS A 229 -14.47 4.74 -13.53
CA LYS A 229 -13.04 4.57 -13.86
C LYS A 229 -12.33 3.68 -12.85
N VAL A 230 -11.40 2.86 -13.33
CA VAL A 230 -10.52 2.08 -12.45
C VAL A 230 -9.58 3.03 -11.71
N LYS A 231 -9.56 2.95 -10.38
CA LYS A 231 -8.55 3.62 -9.55
C LYS A 231 -7.29 2.77 -9.55
N THR A 232 -6.15 3.36 -9.84
CA THR A 232 -4.86 2.65 -9.95
C THR A 232 -3.80 3.33 -9.11
N SER A 233 -3.06 2.52 -8.36
CA SER A 233 -2.02 2.97 -7.43
C SER A 233 -0.84 2.00 -7.46
N VAL A 234 0.37 2.46 -7.15
CA VAL A 234 1.55 1.60 -6.99
C VAL A 234 1.86 1.47 -5.51
N ALA A 235 2.04 0.25 -5.02
CA ALA A 235 2.35 -0.04 -3.63
C ALA A 235 3.67 -0.81 -3.53
N PHE A 236 4.58 -0.27 -2.71
CA PHE A 236 5.83 -0.90 -2.30
C PHE A 236 5.95 -0.93 -0.78
N ALA A 237 6.56 -1.95 -0.21
CA ALA A 237 6.83 -2.03 1.22
C ALA A 237 8.32 -2.13 1.51
N TYR A 238 8.76 -1.36 2.50
CA TYR A 238 10.15 -1.22 2.88
C TYR A 238 10.34 -1.50 4.36
N HIS A 239 11.53 -1.94 4.71
CA HIS A 239 11.95 -2.18 6.07
C HIS A 239 13.41 -1.75 6.25
N GLY A 240 13.81 -1.55 7.50
CA GLY A 240 15.22 -1.40 7.82
C GLY A 240 15.96 -2.69 7.51
N CYS A 241 17.16 -2.62 6.97
CA CYS A 241 17.90 -3.83 6.60
C CYS A 241 18.31 -4.67 7.83
N SER A 242 18.25 -4.15 9.05
CA SER A 242 18.37 -4.93 10.29
C SER A 242 17.13 -5.77 10.60
N ASN A 243 15.95 -5.36 10.11
CA ASN A 243 14.68 -6.07 10.29
C ASN A 243 14.58 -7.21 9.26
N GLN A 244 14.94 -8.42 9.67
CA GLN A 244 15.05 -9.57 8.79
C GLN A 244 13.73 -10.34 8.69
N PRO A 245 13.40 -10.91 7.52
CA PRO A 245 12.26 -11.81 7.40
C PRO A 245 12.50 -13.09 8.22
N LEU A 246 11.44 -13.62 8.83
CA LEU A 246 11.51 -14.86 9.59
C LEU A 246 11.73 -16.05 8.64
N PRO A 247 12.60 -17.03 8.98
CA PRO A 247 12.84 -18.21 8.15
C PRO A 247 11.56 -19.03 7.89
N ASN A 248 11.49 -19.69 6.73
CA ASN A 248 10.38 -20.55 6.31
C ASN A 248 9.03 -19.82 6.20
N THR A 249 9.05 -18.51 5.96
CA THR A 249 7.86 -17.70 5.69
C THR A 249 7.86 -17.19 4.25
N ARG A 250 6.70 -16.74 3.77
CA ARG A 250 6.59 -16.08 2.45
C ARG A 250 7.57 -14.91 2.33
N SER A 251 7.73 -14.12 3.39
CA SER A 251 8.69 -13.00 3.44
C SER A 251 10.11 -13.47 3.12
N SER A 252 10.59 -14.52 3.78
CA SER A 252 11.94 -15.06 3.50
C SER A 252 12.07 -15.69 2.11
N ALA A 253 10.99 -16.24 1.55
CA ALA A 253 11.02 -16.95 0.29
C ALA A 253 10.93 -16.03 -0.94
N SER A 254 10.28 -14.87 -0.82
CA SER A 254 10.18 -13.90 -1.92
C SER A 254 11.46 -13.09 -2.12
N GLY A 255 12.27 -12.93 -1.07
CA GLY A 255 13.48 -12.12 -1.09
C GLY A 255 13.23 -10.63 -0.91
N ASP A 256 14.31 -9.90 -0.71
CA ASP A 256 14.32 -8.45 -0.50
C ASP A 256 15.40 -7.82 -1.39
N VAL A 257 15.18 -6.58 -1.80
CA VAL A 257 16.13 -5.76 -2.55
C VAL A 257 16.76 -4.75 -1.60
N ARG A 258 18.07 -4.82 -1.42
CA ARG A 258 18.80 -3.79 -0.70
C ARG A 258 18.93 -2.55 -1.59
N ILE A 259 18.39 -1.42 -1.12
CA ILE A 259 18.45 -0.16 -1.84
C ILE A 259 19.83 0.48 -1.64
N ALA A 260 20.49 0.84 -2.74
CA ALA A 260 21.79 1.52 -2.71
C ALA A 260 21.70 2.91 -2.08
N ASP A 261 22.74 3.31 -1.36
CA ASP A 261 22.84 4.61 -0.66
C ASP A 261 22.91 5.80 -1.62
#